data_AF-A0A523D8C8-F1
#
_entry.id   AF-A0A523D8C8-F1
#
_cell.length_a   1.000
_cell.length_b   1.000
_cell.length_c   1.000
_cell.angle_alpha   90.00
_cell.angle_beta   90.00
_cell.angle_gamma   90.00
#
_symmetry.space_group_name_H-M   'P 1'
#
loop_
_entity.id
_entity.type
_entity.pdbx_description
1 polymer ?
#
loop_
_entity_poly.entity_id
_entity_poly.type
_entity_poly.pdbx_seq_one_letter_code
_entity_poly.pdbx_strand_id
1 'polypeptide(L)'
;MAEDTGQEDKVQPEDPAQEGSESPQGPSEKQLMRRRKFAWICVFGFIGTNLLMAMRFFFPRTLFEPKTRFRIGPPSDFGYGVDTRFQQKHRIWVVRNAQGIFVIYAKCTHLGCTPDWVEGENKFKCPCH
;
A
#
# COMPACT_ATOMS: atom_id res chain seq x y z
N MET A 1 18.52 105.01 -39.16
CA MET A 1 17.58 105.75 -38.28
C MET A 1 16.49 104.73 -37.98
N ALA A 2 16.71 103.89 -36.95
CA ALA A 2 16.18 104.08 -35.58
C ALA A 2 14.63 103.87 -35.64
N GLU A 3 13.98 102.91 -35.01
CA GLU A 3 14.01 102.34 -33.65
C GLU A 3 13.21 101.01 -33.70
N ASP A 4 13.63 99.89 -33.10
CA ASP A 4 13.55 99.47 -31.68
C ASP A 4 12.29 98.61 -31.36
N THR A 5 12.49 97.67 -30.43
CA THR A 5 11.53 96.82 -29.72
C THR A 5 10.98 95.60 -30.47
N GLY A 6 10.87 94.41 -29.89
CA GLY A 6 11.11 93.97 -28.53
C GLY A 6 11.19 92.45 -28.52
N GLN A 7 12.08 91.95 -27.67
CA GLN A 7 12.20 90.55 -27.31
C GLN A 7 11.11 90.22 -26.30
N GLU A 8 10.27 89.22 -26.59
CA GLU A 8 9.40 88.59 -25.59
C GLU A 8 9.59 87.07 -25.66
N ASP A 9 10.28 86.56 -24.64
CA ASP A 9 10.35 85.16 -24.27
C ASP A 9 8.93 84.62 -24.04
N LYS A 10 8.57 83.53 -24.73
CA LYS A 10 7.36 82.77 -24.42
C LYS A 10 7.68 81.36 -23.96
N VAL A 11 7.82 81.31 -22.64
CA VAL A 11 7.62 80.19 -21.71
C VAL A 11 6.73 79.07 -22.26
N GLN A 12 7.25 77.85 -22.20
CA GLN A 12 6.48 76.61 -22.30
C GLN A 12 5.64 76.44 -21.02
N PRO A 13 4.34 76.13 -21.12
CA PRO A 13 3.61 75.47 -20.05
C PRO A 13 3.53 73.98 -20.37
N GLU A 14 4.28 73.21 -19.59
CA GLU A 14 4.04 71.81 -19.29
C GLU A 14 2.73 71.66 -18.51
N ASP A 15 1.83 70.78 -18.96
CA ASP A 15 0.87 69.99 -18.16
C ASP A 15 -0.16 69.28 -19.08
N PRO A 16 -0.90 68.25 -18.63
CA PRO A 16 -0.65 67.28 -17.57
C PRO A 16 -0.96 65.83 -18.01
N ALA A 17 -0.56 64.87 -17.16
CA ALA A 17 -1.19 63.56 -16.94
C ALA A 17 -2.15 62.99 -18.01
N GLN A 18 -1.71 61.95 -18.73
CA GLN A 18 -2.59 60.88 -19.16
C GLN A 18 -2.23 59.61 -18.40
N GLU A 19 -2.79 59.53 -17.19
CA GLU A 19 -2.99 58.29 -16.46
C GLU A 19 -4.03 57.46 -17.23
N GLY A 20 -3.54 56.69 -18.21
CA GLY A 20 -4.34 55.73 -18.96
C GLY A 20 -4.63 54.53 -18.08
N SER A 21 -5.86 54.46 -17.57
CA SER A 21 -6.45 53.37 -16.80
C SER A 21 -6.04 51.99 -17.33
N GLU A 22 -5.19 51.29 -16.57
CA GLU A 22 -4.91 49.87 -16.79
C GLU A 22 -6.17 49.08 -16.41
N SER A 23 -6.99 48.75 -17.40
CA SER A 23 -8.05 47.75 -17.22
C SER A 23 -7.41 46.46 -16.69
N PRO A 24 -8.00 45.74 -15.70
CA PRO A 24 -7.41 44.50 -15.21
C PRO A 24 -7.34 43.49 -16.37
N GLN A 25 -6.19 43.37 -17.03
CA GLN A 25 -6.01 42.41 -18.10
C GLN A 25 -6.04 41.02 -17.47
N GLY A 26 -7.15 40.32 -17.68
CA GLY A 26 -7.29 38.94 -17.27
C GLY A 26 -6.13 38.09 -17.80
N PRO A 27 -5.73 37.01 -17.09
CA PRO A 27 -4.62 36.18 -17.50
C PRO A 27 -4.79 35.68 -18.94
N SER A 28 -3.70 35.70 -19.73
CA SER A 28 -3.77 35.36 -21.15
C SER A 28 -4.28 33.94 -21.37
N GLU A 29 -4.97 33.69 -22.49
CA GLU A 29 -5.57 32.38 -22.81
C GLU A 29 -4.54 31.23 -22.68
N LYS A 30 -3.30 31.48 -23.12
CA LYS A 30 -2.18 30.52 -22.99
C LYS A 30 -1.82 30.24 -21.52
N GLN A 31 -1.84 31.25 -20.66
CA GLN A 31 -1.63 31.07 -19.21
C GLN A 31 -2.78 30.29 -18.57
N LEU A 32 -4.03 30.56 -18.97
CA LEU A 32 -5.20 29.84 -18.49
C LEU A 32 -5.16 28.36 -18.89
N MET A 33 -4.79 28.08 -20.14
CA MET A 33 -4.62 26.72 -20.66
C MET A 33 -3.46 26.00 -19.98
N ARG A 34 -2.35 26.68 -19.69
CA ARG A 34 -1.22 26.11 -18.94
C ARG A 34 -1.62 25.76 -17.50
N ARG A 35 -2.37 26.63 -16.82
CA ARG A 35 -2.90 26.39 -15.46
C ARG A 35 -3.89 25.21 -15.43
N ARG A 36 -4.80 25.13 -16.41
CA ARG A 36 -5.75 24.02 -16.56
C ARG A 36 -5.03 22.69 -16.82
N LYS A 37 -4.03 22.69 -17.72
CA LYS A 37 -3.20 21.50 -17.97
C LYS A 37 -2.48 21.03 -16.71
N PHE A 38 -1.90 21.96 -15.95
CA PHE A 38 -1.26 21.65 -14.67
C PHE A 38 -2.25 21.05 -13.66
N ALA A 39 -3.44 21.65 -13.51
CA ALA A 39 -4.48 21.13 -12.63
C ALA A 39 -4.93 19.72 -13.04
N TRP A 40 -5.13 19.47 -14.33
CA TRP A 40 -5.49 18.15 -14.84
C TRP A 40 -4.39 17.11 -14.63
N ILE A 41 -3.11 17.49 -14.79
CA ILE A 41 -1.98 16.60 -14.48
C ILE A 41 -2.00 16.20 -12.99
N CYS A 42 -2.25 17.14 -12.08
CA CYS A 42 -2.35 16.83 -10.65
C CYS A 42 -3.52 15.89 -10.35
N VAL A 43 -4.69 16.12 -10.96
CA VAL A 43 -5.88 15.27 -10.77
C VAL A 43 -5.65 13.86 -11.30
N PHE A 44 -5.17 13.72 -12.53
CA PHE A 44 -4.86 12.40 -13.10
C PHE A 44 -3.70 11.70 -12.39
N GLY A 45 -2.70 12.46 -11.92
CA GLY A 45 -1.65 11.94 -11.06
C GLY A 45 -2.20 11.36 -9.76
N PHE A 46 -3.06 12.10 -9.06
CA PHE A 46 -3.70 11.64 -7.83
C PHE A 46 -4.56 10.38 -8.06
N ILE A 47 -5.41 10.39 -9.09
CA ILE A 47 -6.27 9.25 -9.43
C ILE A 47 -5.42 8.04 -9.82
N GLY A 48 -4.41 8.24 -10.66
CA GLY A 48 -3.49 7.18 -11.12
C GLY A 48 -2.71 6.55 -9.98
N THR A 49 -2.17 7.35 -9.05
CA THR A 49 -1.47 6.85 -7.86
C THR A 49 -2.39 6.04 -6.94
N ASN A 50 -3.61 6.53 -6.68
CA ASN A 50 -4.58 5.81 -5.86
C ASN A 50 -5.03 4.50 -6.51
N LEU A 51 -5.31 4.51 -7.82
CA LEU A 51 -5.68 3.32 -8.56
C LEU A 51 -4.54 2.28 -8.57
N LEU A 52 -3.29 2.72 -8.76
CA LEU A 52 -2.13 1.83 -8.72
C LEU A 52 -1.95 1.17 -7.35
N MET A 53 -2.14 1.94 -6.26
CA MET A 53 -2.06 1.39 -4.90
C MET A 53 -3.22 0.43 -4.61
N ALA A 54 -4.43 0.75 -5.08
CA ALA A 54 -5.59 -0.14 -4.99
C ALA A 54 -5.36 -1.44 -5.77
N MET A 55 -4.82 -1.39 -7.00
CA MET A 55 -4.46 -2.58 -7.75
C MET A 55 -3.42 -3.42 -7.01
N ARG A 56 -2.41 -2.78 -6.40
CA ARG A 56 -1.39 -3.46 -5.60
C ARG A 56 -1.96 -4.18 -4.37
N PHE A 57 -3.13 -3.80 -3.86
CA PHE A 57 -3.80 -4.53 -2.77
C PHE A 57 -4.29 -5.92 -3.20
N PHE A 58 -4.73 -6.07 -4.45
CA PHE A 58 -5.23 -7.35 -4.97
C PHE A 58 -4.12 -8.35 -5.30
N PHE A 59 -2.86 -7.89 -5.41
CA PHE A 59 -1.72 -8.78 -5.60
C PHE A 59 -1.18 -9.24 -4.24
N PRO A 60 -1.22 -10.57 -3.95
CA PRO A 60 -0.73 -11.09 -2.68
C PRO A 60 0.77 -10.84 -2.58
N ARG A 61 1.21 -10.22 -1.49
CA ARG A 61 2.62 -10.12 -1.15
C ARG A 61 3.04 -11.44 -0.52
N THR A 62 4.29 -11.84 -0.74
CA THR A 62 4.87 -13.01 -0.09
C THR A 62 4.86 -12.78 1.42
N LEU A 63 3.93 -13.43 2.12
CA LEU A 63 4.06 -13.62 3.55
C LEU A 63 5.25 -14.55 3.76
N PHE A 64 6.18 -14.17 4.64
CA PHE A 64 7.23 -15.08 5.09
C PHE A 64 6.57 -16.18 5.90
N GLU A 65 6.29 -17.30 5.25
CA GLU A 65 5.84 -18.49 5.93
C GLU A 65 6.99 -19.05 6.79
N PRO A 66 6.72 -19.50 8.03
CA PRO A 66 7.73 -20.17 8.83
C PRO A 66 8.34 -21.34 8.06
N LYS A 67 9.60 -21.68 8.37
CA LYS A 67 10.30 -22.80 7.71
C LYS A 67 9.43 -24.06 7.73
N THR A 68 9.05 -24.55 6.56
CA THR A 68 8.22 -25.75 6.36
C THR A 68 8.96 -27.05 6.68
N ARG A 69 10.26 -26.96 7.01
CA ARG A 69 11.10 -28.08 7.45
C ARG A 69 11.63 -27.79 8.85
N PHE A 70 11.32 -28.70 9.78
CA PHE A 70 11.78 -28.64 11.17
C PHE A 70 12.24 -30.03 11.62
N ARG A 71 13.11 -30.07 12.63
CA ARG A 71 13.59 -31.32 13.24
C ARG A 71 12.81 -31.55 14.53
N ILE A 72 12.32 -32.77 14.71
CA ILE A 72 11.51 -33.18 15.88
C ILE A 72 12.27 -34.00 16.92
N GLY A 73 13.55 -34.33 16.65
CA GLY A 73 14.39 -35.14 17.52
C GLY A 73 14.64 -36.56 16.99
N PRO A 74 15.45 -37.36 17.70
CA PRO A 74 15.72 -38.76 17.37
C PRO A 74 14.53 -39.69 17.66
N PRO A 75 14.44 -40.86 16.98
CA PRO A 75 13.39 -41.87 17.22
C PRO A 75 13.27 -42.39 18.66
N SER A 76 14.34 -42.29 19.47
CA SER A 76 14.38 -42.70 20.87
C SER A 76 13.46 -41.88 21.78
N ASP A 77 13.17 -40.64 21.40
CA ASP A 77 12.45 -39.68 22.25
C ASP A 77 10.92 -39.87 22.20
N PHE A 78 10.47 -40.81 21.38
CA PHE A 78 9.07 -41.14 21.16
C PHE A 78 8.73 -42.48 21.83
N GLY A 79 7.84 -42.46 22.81
CA GLY A 79 7.26 -43.67 23.42
C GLY A 79 6.24 -44.33 22.51
N TYR A 80 5.79 -45.54 22.85
CA TYR A 80 4.67 -46.18 22.16
C TYR A 80 3.38 -45.38 22.35
N GLY A 81 2.59 -45.23 21.29
CA GLY A 81 1.35 -44.45 21.29
C GLY A 81 1.42 -43.20 20.41
N VAL A 82 0.49 -42.28 20.65
CA VAL A 82 0.35 -41.02 19.90
C VAL A 82 0.89 -39.86 20.73
N ASP A 83 1.85 -39.14 20.17
CA ASP A 83 2.43 -37.95 20.78
C ASP A 83 1.79 -36.68 20.22
N THR A 84 1.20 -35.88 21.11
CA THR A 84 0.49 -34.64 20.81
C THR A 84 1.33 -33.37 21.05
N ARG A 85 2.58 -33.50 21.53
CA ARG A 85 3.46 -32.36 21.88
C ARG A 85 3.67 -31.37 20.72
N PHE A 86 3.61 -31.85 19.48
CA PHE A 86 3.87 -31.06 18.28
C PHE A 86 2.61 -30.50 17.60
N GLN A 87 1.43 -30.82 18.12
CA GLN A 87 0.15 -30.52 17.49
C GLN A 87 -0.13 -29.01 17.40
N GLN A 88 0.10 -28.26 18.48
CA GLN A 88 -0.18 -26.82 18.52
C GLN A 88 0.77 -26.01 17.63
N LYS A 89 2.05 -26.40 17.61
CA LYS A 89 3.10 -25.65 16.90
C LYS A 89 3.24 -26.02 15.43
N HIS A 90 3.07 -27.31 15.13
CA HIS A 90 3.39 -27.87 13.81
C HIS A 90 2.23 -28.64 13.17
N ARG A 91 1.09 -28.80 13.87
CA ARG A 91 -0.07 -29.57 13.41
C ARG A 91 0.32 -30.97 12.95
N ILE A 92 1.11 -31.68 13.75
CA ILE A 92 1.46 -33.07 13.51
C ILE A 92 1.21 -33.91 14.75
N TRP A 93 0.95 -35.19 14.52
CA TRP A 93 1.05 -36.24 15.52
C TRP A 93 2.17 -37.20 15.15
N VAL A 94 2.94 -37.62 16.15
CA VAL A 94 3.95 -38.66 15.97
C VAL A 94 3.43 -39.92 16.63
N VAL A 95 3.23 -40.97 15.84
CA VAL A 95 2.68 -42.24 16.30
C VAL A 95 3.77 -43.29 16.26
N ARG A 96 4.02 -43.97 17.38
CA ARG A 96 4.95 -45.09 17.43
C ARG A 96 4.22 -46.37 17.81
N ASN A 97 4.37 -47.37 16.95
CA ASN A 97 3.83 -48.72 17.16
C ASN A 97 4.95 -49.77 16.93
N ALA A 98 4.60 -51.06 17.04
CA ALA A 98 5.55 -52.15 16.85
C ALA A 98 6.14 -52.23 15.44
N GLN A 99 5.49 -51.63 14.44
CA GLN A 99 5.96 -51.61 13.05
C GLN A 99 6.90 -50.44 12.77
N GLY A 100 6.86 -49.38 13.57
CA GLY A 100 7.73 -48.21 13.41
C GLY A 100 7.12 -46.91 13.91
N ILE A 101 7.64 -45.80 13.37
CA ILE A 101 7.18 -44.45 13.67
C ILE A 101 6.53 -43.87 12.43
N PHE A 102 5.35 -43.29 12.61
CA PHE A 102 4.56 -42.61 11.60
C PHE A 102 4.33 -41.16 12.02
N VAL A 103 4.33 -40.25 11.06
CA VAL A 103 4.00 -38.84 11.30
C VAL A 103 2.76 -38.52 10.50
N ILE A 104 1.71 -38.05 11.18
CA ILE A 104 0.43 -37.74 10.57
C ILE A 104 0.22 -36.23 10.67
N TYR A 105 -0.17 -35.60 9.56
CA TYR A 105 -0.50 -34.18 9.55
C TYR A 105 -1.91 -33.95 10.09
N ALA A 106 -2.01 -33.25 11.22
CA ALA A 106 -3.24 -32.95 11.95
C ALA A 106 -4.00 -31.78 11.32
N LYS A 107 -4.35 -31.91 10.04
CA LYS A 107 -5.21 -30.98 9.30
C LYS A 107 -6.44 -31.72 8.82
N CYS A 108 -7.61 -31.31 9.33
CA CYS A 108 -8.88 -31.82 8.86
C CYS A 108 -9.05 -31.55 7.36
N THR A 109 -9.43 -32.58 6.62
CA THR A 109 -9.61 -32.51 5.16
C THR A 109 -10.84 -31.71 4.75
N HIS A 110 -11.76 -31.41 5.67
CA HIS A 110 -12.93 -30.60 5.38
C HIS A 110 -12.58 -29.11 5.27
N LEU A 111 -12.26 -28.45 6.39
CA LEU A 111 -11.97 -27.01 6.44
C LEU A 111 -10.61 -26.68 7.10
N GLY A 112 -9.79 -27.69 7.38
CA GLY A 112 -8.44 -27.46 7.90
C GLY A 112 -8.33 -27.17 9.40
N CYS A 113 -9.40 -27.39 10.18
CA CYS A 113 -9.32 -27.43 11.64
C CYS A 113 -8.22 -28.42 12.09
N THR A 114 -7.64 -28.20 13.28
CA THR A 114 -6.71 -29.17 13.89
C THR A 114 -7.50 -30.14 14.76
N PRO A 115 -7.76 -31.38 14.31
CA PRO A 115 -8.36 -32.41 15.15
C PRO A 115 -7.48 -32.71 16.37
N ASP A 116 -8.09 -33.26 17.42
CA ASP A 116 -7.47 -33.75 18.65
C ASP A 116 -7.43 -35.27 18.74
N TRP A 117 -6.41 -35.80 19.40
CA TRP A 117 -6.32 -37.22 19.73
C TRP A 117 -7.03 -37.49 21.06
N VAL A 118 -7.98 -38.42 21.06
CA VAL A 118 -8.71 -38.85 22.26
C VAL A 118 -8.29 -40.27 22.62
N GLU A 119 -7.40 -40.39 23.60
CA GLU A 119 -6.83 -41.68 24.06
C GLU A 119 -7.91 -42.68 24.46
N GLY A 120 -8.94 -42.24 25.19
CA GLY A 120 -10.02 -43.13 25.68
C GLY A 120 -10.83 -43.81 24.58
N GLU A 121 -10.83 -43.26 23.36
CA GLU A 121 -11.58 -43.81 22.23
C GLU A 121 -10.69 -44.29 21.08
N ASN A 122 -9.37 -44.10 21.19
CA ASN A 122 -8.40 -44.37 20.14
C ASN A 122 -8.77 -43.73 18.78
N LYS A 123 -9.27 -42.48 18.83
CA LYS A 123 -9.76 -41.76 17.64
C LYS A 123 -9.24 -40.33 17.58
N PHE A 124 -9.03 -39.86 16.36
CA PHE A 124 -8.82 -38.44 16.06
C PHE A 124 -10.17 -37.76 15.87
N LYS A 125 -10.51 -36.78 16.71
CA LYS A 125 -11.78 -36.06 16.67
C LYS A 125 -11.58 -34.62 16.21
N CYS A 126 -12.36 -34.20 15.24
CA CYS A 126 -12.44 -32.79 14.86
C CYS A 126 -13.39 -32.08 15.82
N PRO A 127 -13.00 -30.97 16.46
CA PRO A 127 -13.91 -30.20 17.31
C PRO A 127 -14.99 -29.46 16.51
N CYS A 128 -14.82 -29.35 15.19
CA CYS A 128 -15.67 -28.55 14.32
C CYS A 128 -16.98 -29.29 13.94
N HIS A 129 -16.94 -30.59 13.63
CA HIS A 129 -18.06 -31.52 13.38
C HIS A 129 -17.52 -32.90 13.02
#